data_AF-A0A968YTJ7-F1
#
_entry.id   AF-A0A968YTJ7-F1
#
_cell.length_a   1.000
_cell.length_b   1.000
_cell.length_c   1.000
_cell.angle_alpha   90.00
_cell.angle_beta   90.00
_cell.angle_gamma   90.00
#
_symmetry.space_group_name_H-M   'P 1'
#
loop_
_entity.id
_entity.type
_entity.pdbx_description
1 polymer ?
#
loop_
_entity_poly.entity_id
_entity_poly.type
_entity_poly.pdbx_seq_one_letter_code
_entity_poly.pdbx_strand_id
1 'polypeptide(L)'
;MSSEKPIASKIIKEMAAIAWKARIKGKSLERSSLMMPINKVFDQIRQQQQSLDLETHRVAATTKIFTYLENIHDSKSSKYKINKRETSLKVEEFVNLFFHQILYNIYQDKLARLMVDEKNIKAAYLFYVRNEIPSKEDTEE
;
A
#
# COMPACT_ATOMS: atom_id res chain seq x y z
N MET A 1 -26.87 4.72 -16.08
CA MET A 1 -26.30 4.63 -14.72
C MET A 1 -25.01 5.44 -14.76
N SER A 2 -24.94 6.57 -14.07
CA SER A 2 -23.72 7.40 -14.08
C SER A 2 -22.64 6.66 -13.32
N SER A 3 -21.76 5.98 -14.06
CA SER A 3 -20.56 5.35 -13.50
C SER A 3 -19.63 6.48 -13.03
N GLU A 4 -19.74 6.87 -11.76
CA GLU A 4 -18.79 7.82 -11.18
C GLU A 4 -17.38 7.27 -11.34
N LYS A 5 -16.55 8.00 -12.08
CA LYS A 5 -15.16 7.61 -12.30
C LYS A 5 -14.45 7.57 -10.94
N PRO A 6 -13.72 6.49 -10.61
CA PRO A 6 -12.99 6.40 -9.35
C PRO A 6 -12.06 7.60 -9.18
N ILE A 7 -12.11 8.21 -8.00
CA ILE A 7 -11.30 9.39 -7.66
C ILE A 7 -10.04 8.90 -6.94
N ALA A 8 -8.87 9.24 -7.49
CA ALA A 8 -7.57 8.80 -6.97
C ALA A 8 -7.41 9.10 -5.46
N SER A 9 -7.80 10.29 -5.01
CA SER A 9 -7.68 10.70 -3.60
C SER A 9 -8.48 9.80 -2.66
N LYS A 10 -9.69 9.37 -3.04
CA LYS A 10 -10.53 8.46 -2.25
C LYS A 10 -9.86 7.11 -2.07
N ILE A 11 -9.35 6.54 -3.15
CA ILE A 11 -8.66 5.24 -3.14
C ILE A 11 -7.37 5.33 -2.32
N ILE A 12 -6.56 6.38 -2.51
CA ILE A 12 -5.30 6.54 -1.78
C ILE A 12 -5.57 6.71 -0.27
N LYS A 13 -6.65 7.40 0.11
CA LYS A 13 -7.09 7.50 1.50
C LYS A 13 -7.49 6.14 2.07
N GLU A 14 -8.25 5.35 1.32
CA GLU A 14 -8.64 3.99 1.72
C GLU A 14 -7.42 3.07 1.88
N MET A 15 -6.47 3.12 0.94
CA MET A 15 -5.20 2.41 1.06
C MET A 15 -4.43 2.80 2.32
N ALA A 16 -4.40 4.10 2.67
CA ALA A 16 -3.76 4.57 3.90
C ALA A 16 -4.45 4.04 5.16
N ALA A 17 -5.79 4.05 5.20
CA ALA A 17 -6.56 3.52 6.33
C ALA A 17 -6.35 2.01 6.52
N ILE A 18 -6.35 1.22 5.44
CA ILE A 18 -6.04 -0.22 5.49
C ILE A 18 -4.62 -0.43 5.99
N ALA A 19 -3.66 0.30 5.42
CA ALA A 19 -2.26 0.16 5.80
C ALA A 19 -2.03 0.47 7.29
N TRP A 20 -2.71 1.48 7.83
CA TRP A 20 -2.64 1.79 9.25
C TRP A 20 -3.29 0.70 10.12
N LYS A 21 -4.57 0.39 9.88
CA LYS A 21 -5.35 -0.58 10.67
C LYS A 21 -4.70 -1.96 10.69
N ALA A 22 -4.22 -2.42 9.53
CA ALA A 22 -3.58 -3.72 9.39
C ALA A 22 -2.05 -3.68 9.62
N ARG A 23 -1.50 -2.55 10.07
CA ARG A 23 -0.06 -2.36 10.34
C ARG A 23 0.86 -2.72 9.17
N ILE A 24 0.41 -2.45 7.95
CA ILE A 24 1.17 -2.63 6.71
C ILE A 24 2.16 -1.45 6.59
N LYS A 25 3.18 -1.44 7.46
CA LYS A 25 4.22 -0.41 7.52
C LYS A 25 5.51 -0.99 8.12
N GLY A 26 6.58 -0.22 8.08
CA GLY A 26 7.82 -0.56 8.79
C GLY A 26 7.71 -0.50 10.32
N LYS A 27 8.83 -0.75 10.99
CA LYS A 27 8.92 -0.83 12.46
C LYS A 27 8.66 0.50 13.16
N SER A 28 8.95 1.63 12.52
CA SER A 28 8.78 2.98 13.10
C SER A 28 7.58 3.74 12.52
N LEU A 29 7.36 4.97 12.97
CA LEU A 29 6.44 5.95 12.38
C LEU A 29 7.16 6.97 11.49
N GLU A 30 8.45 6.71 11.19
CA GLU A 30 9.21 7.55 10.29
C GLU A 30 8.69 7.41 8.85
N ARG A 31 8.98 8.44 8.04
CA ARG A 31 8.58 8.50 6.64
C ARG A 31 8.91 7.22 5.86
N SER A 32 10.14 6.70 6.01
CA SER A 32 10.60 5.50 5.31
C SER A 32 9.76 4.27 5.65
N SER A 33 9.46 4.07 6.94
CA SER A 33 8.61 2.99 7.43
C SER A 33 7.18 3.12 6.93
N LEU A 34 6.58 4.31 7.00
CA LEU A 34 5.21 4.54 6.55
C LEU A 34 5.06 4.37 5.04
N MET A 35 6.07 4.79 4.26
CA MET A 35 6.04 4.66 2.80
C MET A 35 6.42 3.28 2.27
N MET A 36 6.89 2.37 3.12
CA MET A 36 7.34 1.04 2.72
C MET A 36 6.37 0.33 1.76
N PRO A 37 5.07 0.17 2.06
CA PRO A 37 4.19 -0.62 1.20
C PRO A 37 3.98 0.01 -0.17
N ILE A 38 3.73 1.31 -0.24
CA ILE A 38 3.52 2.00 -1.53
C ILE A 38 4.81 2.02 -2.35
N ASN A 39 5.97 2.12 -1.70
CA ASN A 39 7.25 2.01 -2.39
C ASN A 39 7.43 0.64 -3.03
N LYS A 40 7.07 -0.46 -2.33
CA LYS A 40 7.15 -1.82 -2.88
C LYS A 40 6.26 -2.03 -4.08
N VAL A 41 5.05 -1.44 -4.09
CA VAL A 41 4.16 -1.47 -5.26
C VAL A 41 4.83 -0.79 -6.46
N PHE A 42 5.30 0.46 -6.32
CA PHE A 42 5.98 1.16 -7.41
C PHE A 42 7.30 0.52 -7.83
N ASP A 43 8.04 -0.10 -6.91
CA ASP A 43 9.24 -0.87 -7.24
C ASP A 43 8.90 -2.06 -8.15
N GLN A 44 7.75 -2.72 -7.93
CA GLN A 44 7.30 -3.81 -8.82
C GLN A 44 6.92 -3.32 -10.21
N ILE A 45 6.26 -2.17 -10.29
CA ILE A 45 5.88 -1.57 -11.57
C ILE A 45 7.12 -1.16 -12.37
N ARG A 46 8.14 -0.59 -11.71
CA ARG A 46 9.42 -0.27 -12.38
C ARG A 46 10.18 -1.49 -12.88
N GLN A 47 10.05 -2.61 -12.17
CA GLN A 47 10.70 -3.87 -12.52
C GLN A 47 9.98 -4.63 -13.63
N GLN A 48 8.90 -4.08 -14.19
CA GLN A 48 8.19 -4.67 -15.31
C GLN A 48 9.09 -4.74 -16.55
N GLN A 49 9.69 -5.91 -16.72
CA GLN A 49 10.19 -6.36 -18.01
C GLN A 49 8.99 -6.80 -18.85
N GLN A 50 9.07 -6.62 -20.17
CA GLN A 50 7.95 -6.87 -21.10
C GLN A 50 7.42 -8.33 -21.10
N SER A 51 8.09 -9.25 -20.40
CA SER A 51 7.76 -10.68 -20.37
C SER A 51 6.69 -11.08 -19.35
N LEU A 52 6.38 -10.25 -18.34
CA LEU A 52 5.43 -10.59 -17.28
C LEU A 52 4.17 -9.74 -17.36
N ASP A 53 3.03 -10.35 -17.04
CA ASP A 53 1.73 -9.67 -16.99
C ASP A 53 1.54 -8.89 -15.67
N LEU A 54 0.54 -8.00 -15.67
CA LEU A 54 0.25 -7.17 -14.50
C LEU A 54 -0.19 -7.99 -13.28
N GLU A 55 -0.83 -9.14 -13.51
CA GLU A 55 -1.23 -10.04 -12.44
C GLU A 55 -0.02 -10.64 -11.72
N THR A 56 1.01 -11.05 -12.46
CA THR A 56 2.27 -11.48 -11.86
C THR A 56 2.91 -10.38 -11.02
N HIS A 57 2.89 -9.13 -11.50
CA HIS A 57 3.40 -7.98 -10.73
C HIS A 57 2.58 -7.69 -9.47
N ARG A 58 1.25 -7.83 -9.53
CA ARG A 58 0.35 -7.70 -8.38
C ARG A 58 0.70 -8.73 -7.31
N VAL A 59 0.76 -10.01 -7.67
CA VAL A 59 1.11 -11.11 -6.76
C VAL A 59 2.53 -10.95 -6.19
N ALA A 60 3.48 -10.51 -7.01
CA ALA A 60 4.85 -10.23 -6.57
C ALA A 60 4.90 -9.07 -5.56
N ALA A 61 4.11 -8.00 -5.75
CA ALA A 61 4.03 -6.89 -4.82
C ALA A 61 3.43 -7.33 -3.47
N THR A 62 2.32 -8.08 -3.51
CA THR A 62 1.68 -8.68 -2.33
C THR A 62 2.67 -9.52 -1.54
N THR A 63 3.36 -10.44 -2.21
CA THR A 63 4.37 -11.32 -1.58
C THR A 63 5.50 -10.51 -0.94
N LYS A 64 6.07 -9.52 -1.66
CA LYS A 64 7.18 -8.72 -1.14
C LYS A 64 6.81 -7.89 0.10
N ILE A 65 5.59 -7.33 0.11
CA ILE A 65 5.10 -6.60 1.30
C ILE A 65 4.89 -7.57 2.45
N PHE A 66 4.20 -8.69 2.22
CA PHE A 66 3.91 -9.68 3.26
C PHE A 66 5.19 -10.26 3.88
N THR A 67 6.14 -10.70 3.06
CA THR A 67 7.43 -11.22 3.54
C THR A 67 8.22 -10.16 4.32
N TYR A 68 8.16 -8.89 3.90
CA TYR A 68 8.76 -7.81 4.68
C TYR A 68 8.13 -7.70 6.06
N LEU A 69 6.79 -7.74 6.15
CA LEU A 69 6.05 -7.70 7.42
C LEU A 69 6.37 -8.90 8.30
N GLU A 70 6.40 -10.12 7.74
CA GLU A 70 6.85 -11.31 8.46
C GLU A 70 8.24 -11.09 9.06
N ASN A 71 9.22 -10.68 8.26
CA ASN A 71 10.59 -10.50 8.74
C ASN A 71 10.73 -9.48 9.88
N ILE A 72 9.93 -8.41 9.87
CA ILE A 72 10.00 -7.40 10.93
C ILE A 72 9.23 -7.79 12.20
N HIS A 73 8.24 -8.68 12.09
CA HIS A 73 7.38 -9.11 13.20
C HIS A 73 7.71 -10.49 13.77
N ASP A 74 8.45 -11.33 13.03
CA ASP A 74 8.84 -12.69 13.44
C ASP A 74 10.18 -12.72 14.22
N SER A 75 10.76 -11.55 14.52
CA SER A 75 11.95 -11.50 15.38
C SER A 75 11.58 -11.85 16.83
N LYS A 76 12.44 -12.60 17.53
CA LYS A 76 12.26 -13.03 18.94
C LYS A 76 11.92 -11.90 19.93
N SER A 77 12.20 -10.65 19.58
CA SER A 77 11.95 -9.44 20.36
C SER A 77 10.67 -8.67 19.97
N SER A 78 9.91 -9.15 18.98
CA SER A 78 8.65 -8.51 18.59
C SER A 78 7.58 -8.78 19.64
N LYS A 79 7.07 -7.72 20.27
CA LYS A 79 5.87 -7.79 21.12
C LYS A 79 4.59 -8.12 20.34
N TYR A 80 4.66 -8.15 19.01
CA TYR A 80 3.51 -8.33 18.13
C TYR A 80 3.74 -9.49 17.19
N LYS A 81 3.00 -10.58 17.41
CA LYS A 81 2.87 -11.68 16.44
C LYS A 81 1.79 -11.31 15.44
N ILE A 82 2.11 -11.40 14.16
CA ILE A 82 1.12 -11.20 13.11
C ILE A 82 0.30 -12.48 12.90
N ASN A 83 -1.00 -12.33 12.71
CA ASN A 83 -1.83 -13.39 12.17
C ASN A 83 -1.52 -13.49 10.66
N LYS A 84 -0.75 -14.51 10.25
CA LYS A 84 -0.24 -14.64 8.87
C LYS A 84 -1.36 -14.60 7.83
N ARG A 85 -2.46 -15.33 8.07
CA ARG A 85 -3.58 -15.40 7.12
C ARG A 85 -4.28 -14.06 6.97
N GLU A 86 -4.62 -13.44 8.09
CA GLU A 86 -5.31 -12.14 8.11
C GLU A 86 -4.44 -11.03 7.52
N THR A 87 -3.15 -11.00 7.88
CA THR A 87 -2.19 -10.03 7.35
C THR A 87 -2.04 -10.17 5.84
N SER A 88 -1.93 -11.41 5.34
CA SER A 88 -1.86 -11.68 3.90
C SER A 88 -3.08 -11.14 3.15
N LEU A 89 -4.29 -11.38 3.66
CA LEU A 89 -5.53 -10.87 3.07
C LEU A 89 -5.56 -9.33 3.05
N LYS A 90 -5.10 -8.67 4.12
CA LYS A 90 -5.04 -7.20 4.20
C LYS A 90 -3.98 -6.60 3.29
N VAL A 91 -2.85 -7.27 3.11
CA VAL A 91 -1.84 -6.88 2.13
C VAL A 91 -2.38 -7.04 0.71
N GLU A 92 -3.07 -8.14 0.43
CA GLU A 92 -3.71 -8.34 -0.87
C GLU A 92 -4.78 -7.28 -1.15
N GLU A 93 -5.64 -6.96 -0.18
CA GLU A 93 -6.64 -5.89 -0.28
C GLU A 93 -5.99 -4.53 -0.61
N PHE A 94 -4.90 -4.19 0.10
CA PHE A 94 -4.12 -2.97 -0.17
C PHE A 94 -3.55 -2.93 -1.59
N VAL A 95 -2.94 -4.03 -2.05
CA VAL A 95 -2.34 -4.10 -3.39
C VAL A 95 -3.43 -4.08 -4.47
N ASN A 96 -4.55 -4.77 -4.25
CA ASN A 96 -5.68 -4.80 -5.19
C ASN A 96 -6.29 -3.42 -5.40
N LEU A 97 -6.42 -2.61 -4.35
CA LEU A 97 -6.85 -1.22 -4.50
C LEU A 97 -5.93 -0.46 -5.46
N PHE A 98 -4.61 -0.63 -5.36
CA PHE A 98 -3.71 0.02 -6.29
C PHE A 98 -3.88 -0.50 -7.72
N PHE A 99 -3.78 -1.80 -7.93
CA PHE A 99 -3.78 -2.36 -9.29
C PHE A 99 -5.12 -2.20 -9.98
N HIS A 100 -6.24 -2.48 -9.31
CA HIS A 100 -7.56 -2.42 -9.92
C HIS A 100 -8.12 -1.00 -9.98
N GLN A 101 -7.99 -0.21 -8.91
CA GLN A 101 -8.65 1.09 -8.85
C GLN A 101 -7.76 2.21 -9.37
N ILE A 102 -6.45 2.17 -9.12
CA ILE A 102 -5.53 3.18 -9.63
C ILE A 102 -5.06 2.80 -11.03
N LEU A 103 -4.28 1.73 -11.17
CA LEU A 103 -3.65 1.39 -12.44
C LEU A 103 -4.67 1.07 -13.54
N TYR A 104 -5.61 0.15 -13.29
CA TYR A 104 -6.60 -0.25 -14.27
C TYR A 104 -7.70 0.82 -14.45
N ASN A 105 -8.47 1.16 -13.42
CA ASN A 105 -9.63 2.05 -13.61
C ASN A 105 -9.27 3.52 -13.92
N ILE A 106 -8.23 4.09 -13.31
CA ILE A 106 -7.88 5.51 -13.51
C ILE A 106 -6.90 5.68 -14.68
N TYR A 107 -5.85 4.85 -14.72
CA TYR A 107 -4.79 4.96 -15.72
C TYR A 107 -4.99 4.04 -16.93
N GLN A 108 -5.95 3.11 -16.93
CA GLN A 108 -6.22 2.18 -18.04
C GLN A 108 -4.97 1.38 -18.44
N ASP A 109 -4.25 0.88 -17.44
CA ASP A 109 -2.98 0.14 -17.60
C ASP A 109 -1.84 0.94 -18.27
N LYS A 110 -2.01 2.26 -18.44
CA LYS A 110 -0.98 3.14 -19.03
C LYS A 110 0.08 3.48 -17.99
N LEU A 111 1.04 2.57 -17.81
CA LEU A 111 2.14 2.69 -16.85
C LEU A 111 2.93 3.99 -17.02
N ALA A 112 3.24 4.40 -18.25
CA ALA A 112 3.98 5.63 -18.50
C ALA A 112 3.29 6.86 -17.88
N ARG A 113 1.96 6.92 -17.95
CA ARG A 113 1.17 8.00 -17.34
C ARG A 113 1.15 7.88 -15.82
N LEU A 114 0.97 6.67 -15.29
CA LEU A 114 1.03 6.42 -13.85
C LEU A 114 2.38 6.84 -13.25
N MET A 115 3.48 6.56 -13.94
CA MET A 115 4.84 6.85 -13.47
C MET A 115 5.13 8.36 -13.41
N VAL A 116 4.51 9.17 -14.28
CA VAL A 116 4.59 10.64 -14.19
C VAL A 116 4.01 11.15 -12.87
N ASP A 117 2.93 10.53 -12.40
CA ASP A 117 2.19 10.92 -11.20
C ASP A 117 2.68 10.23 -9.91
N GLU A 118 3.70 9.37 -9.98
CA GLU A 118 4.20 8.59 -8.84
C GLU A 118 4.48 9.46 -7.61
N LYS A 119 5.19 10.57 -7.79
CA LYS A 119 5.57 11.46 -6.68
C LYS A 119 4.34 12.03 -5.97
N ASN A 120 3.32 12.41 -6.73
CA ASN A 120 2.07 12.96 -6.20
C ASN A 120 1.26 11.89 -5.47
N ILE A 121 1.16 10.68 -6.03
CA ILE A 121 0.48 9.54 -5.39
C ILE A 121 1.15 9.19 -4.07
N LYS A 122 2.49 9.11 -4.05
CA LYS A 122 3.27 8.83 -2.84
C LYS A 122 3.15 9.91 -1.78
N ALA A 123 3.14 11.18 -2.19
CA ALA A 123 2.95 12.31 -1.27
C ALA A 123 1.56 12.28 -0.64
N ALA A 124 0.51 12.06 -1.45
CA ALA A 124 -0.86 11.94 -0.97
C ALA A 124 -1.02 10.75 -0.01
N TYR A 125 -0.46 9.58 -0.35
CA TYR A 125 -0.46 8.41 0.53
C TYR A 125 0.20 8.70 1.89
N LEU A 126 1.39 9.31 1.86
CA LEU A 126 2.11 9.66 3.09
C LEU A 126 1.32 10.65 3.95
N PHE A 127 0.65 11.62 3.32
CA PHE A 127 -0.22 12.56 4.03
C PHE A 127 -1.37 11.82 4.72
N TYR A 128 -2.12 11.00 3.99
CA TYR A 128 -3.27 10.29 4.56
C TYR A 128 -2.86 9.29 5.64
N VAL A 129 -1.80 8.51 5.46
CA VAL A 129 -1.40 7.51 6.47
C VAL A 129 -0.91 8.15 7.76
N ARG A 130 -0.38 9.38 7.70
CA ARG A 130 -0.05 10.15 8.91
C ARG A 130 -1.29 10.63 9.66
N ASN A 131 -2.36 10.97 8.94
CA ASN A 131 -3.62 11.38 9.55
C ASN A 131 -4.37 10.23 10.22
N GLU A 132 -4.00 8.98 9.95
CA GLU A 132 -4.54 7.80 10.64
C GLU A 132 -3.85 7.57 12.01
N ILE A 133 -2.70 8.21 12.27
CA ILE A 133 -1.97 8.06 13.53
C ILE A 133 -2.73 8.83 14.62
N PRO A 134 -3.15 8.19 15.72
CA PRO A 134 -3.83 8.86 16.82
C PRO A 134 -2.98 10.01 17.36
N SER A 135 -3.60 11.15 17.60
CA SER A 135 -2.98 12.26 18.29
C SER A 135 -2.95 11.96 19.80
N LYS A 136 -2.03 12.59 20.54
CA LYS A 136 -1.98 12.44 22.00
C LYS A 136 -3.31 12.83 22.68
N GLU A 137 -4.04 13.76 22.08
CA GLU A 137 -5.36 14.23 22.55
C GLU A 137 -6.46 13.17 22.37
N ASP A 138 -6.33 12.25 21.41
CA ASP A 138 -7.35 11.21 21.14
C ASP A 138 -7.29 10.01 22.11
N THR A 139 -6.31 9.99 23.03
CA THR A 139 -6.04 8.83 23.92
C THR A 139 -6.46 9.10 25.38
N GLU A 140 -7.00 10.29 25.67
CA GLU A 140 -7.43 10.70 27.02
C GLU A 140 -8.97 10.67 27.24
N GLU A 141 -9.74 10.10 26.30
CA GLU A 141 -11.17 9.79 26.47
C GLU A 141 -11.45 8.29 26.75
#